data_AF-A0A933LAJ6-F1
#
_entry.id   AF-A0A933LAJ6-F1
#
_cell.length_a   1.000
_cell.length_b   1.000
_cell.length_c   1.000
_cell.angle_alpha   90.00
_cell.angle_beta   90.00
_cell.angle_gamma   90.00
#
_symmetry.space_group_name_H-M   'P 1'
#
loop_
_entity.id
_entity.type
_entity.pdbx_description
1 polymer ?
#
loop_
_entity_poly.entity_id
_entity_poly.type
_entity_poly.pdbx_seq_one_letter_code
_entity_poly.pdbx_strand_id
1 'polypeptide(L)'
;QSFVLTTAIQLANLYATIANGGTIYRPYVVKRVENNNGQVLQEFNPEIVNKVQISQKTLELVRQGLWGVVNNERGTAYSQRLPGIDFAGKTGSAQVVHIAEEKLFKKYACESMKFKERQNALFVGYAPTRDPAISVAVIAEHACHGASGAAPIVRQTIKSYLEKYNPTLYGAKAKAKVRPEPTTEDLEDSFAIEERVDLPAQGSE
;
A
#
# COMPACT_ATOMS: atom_id res chain seq x y z
N GLN A 1 -21.23 -9.95 3.68
CA GLN A 1 -19.76 -9.95 3.55
C GLN A 1 -19.19 -11.14 4.34
N SER A 2 -17.99 -11.59 3.97
CA SER A 2 -17.17 -12.69 4.55
C SER A 2 -16.93 -12.57 6.07
N PHE A 3 -16.53 -13.68 6.73
CA PHE A 3 -16.26 -13.81 8.17
C PHE A 3 -14.94 -13.21 8.65
N VAL A 4 -14.11 -12.66 7.76
CA VAL A 4 -12.77 -12.15 8.09
C VAL A 4 -12.84 -10.69 8.54
N LEU A 5 -12.50 -10.44 9.81
CA LEU A 5 -12.32 -9.12 10.39
C LEU A 5 -10.81 -8.84 10.57
N THR A 6 -10.39 -7.61 10.28
CA THR A 6 -8.99 -7.20 10.42
C THR A 6 -8.88 -5.79 10.99
N THR A 7 -7.75 -5.51 11.66
CA THR A 7 -7.43 -4.18 12.19
C THR A 7 -6.58 -3.36 11.21
N ALA A 8 -6.58 -2.04 11.36
CA ALA A 8 -5.76 -1.17 10.51
C ALA A 8 -4.25 -1.50 10.58
N ILE A 9 -3.74 -1.87 11.77
CA ILE A 9 -2.33 -2.23 11.92
C ILE A 9 -1.99 -3.56 11.23
N GLN A 10 -2.92 -4.53 11.20
CA GLN A 10 -2.75 -5.76 10.44
C GLN A 10 -2.71 -5.49 8.93
N LEU A 11 -3.59 -4.62 8.43
CA LEU A 11 -3.58 -4.19 7.03
C LEU A 11 -2.29 -3.44 6.66
N ALA A 12 -1.84 -2.52 7.51
CA ALA A 12 -0.59 -1.79 7.30
C ALA A 12 0.61 -2.75 7.25
N ASN A 13 0.66 -3.73 8.15
CA ASN A 13 1.74 -4.73 8.17
C ASN A 13 1.70 -5.67 6.96
N LEU A 14 0.50 -6.05 6.49
CA LEU A 14 0.34 -6.81 5.25
C LEU A 14 0.92 -6.06 4.05
N TYR A 15 0.62 -4.76 3.91
CA TYR A 15 1.14 -3.97 2.80
C TYR A 15 2.64 -3.68 2.95
N ALA A 16 3.14 -3.52 4.18
CA ALA A 16 4.58 -3.44 4.44
C ALA A 16 5.29 -4.74 4.02
N THR A 17 4.68 -5.89 4.30
CA THR A 17 5.18 -7.21 3.88
C THR A 17 5.23 -7.33 2.36
N ILE A 18 4.20 -6.86 1.64
CA ILE A 18 4.21 -6.86 0.16
C ILE A 18 5.33 -5.94 -0.35
N ALA A 19 5.45 -4.75 0.22
CA ALA A 19 6.41 -3.74 -0.19
C ALA A 19 7.87 -4.19 0.01
N ASN A 20 8.16 -4.84 1.14
CA ASN A 20 9.52 -5.18 1.56
C ASN A 20 10.04 -6.53 1.03
N GLY A 21 9.36 -7.15 0.06
CA GLY A 21 9.81 -8.43 -0.50
C GLY A 21 9.30 -9.68 0.22
N GLY A 22 8.26 -9.57 1.05
CA GLY A 22 7.59 -10.71 1.68
C GLY A 22 8.01 -11.00 3.13
N THR A 23 8.73 -10.08 3.79
CA THR A 23 9.16 -10.26 5.18
C THR A 23 8.13 -9.68 6.15
N ILE A 24 7.60 -10.51 7.04
CA ILE A 24 6.63 -10.10 8.06
C ILE A 24 7.42 -9.66 9.29
N TYR A 25 7.37 -8.37 9.60
CA TYR A 25 7.92 -7.81 10.83
C TYR A 25 6.86 -7.71 11.92
N ARG A 26 7.28 -7.80 13.19
CA ARG A 26 6.44 -7.46 14.33
C ARG A 26 6.29 -5.93 14.39
N PRO A 27 5.05 -5.38 14.34
CA PRO A 27 4.87 -3.95 14.53
C PRO A 27 5.10 -3.57 15.99
N TYR A 28 5.89 -2.52 16.23
CA TYR A 28 6.11 -1.93 17.56
C TYR A 28 5.59 -0.50 17.60
N VAL A 29 5.02 -0.12 18.75
CA VAL A 29 4.66 1.28 19.07
C VAL A 29 5.73 1.93 19.95
N VAL A 30 6.48 1.13 20.72
CA VAL A 30 7.53 1.59 21.63
C VAL A 30 8.89 1.30 21.01
N LYS A 31 9.74 2.33 20.86
CA LYS A 31 11.13 2.16 20.37
C LYS A 31 12.08 1.70 21.48
N ARG A 32 12.01 2.33 22.65
CA ARG A 32 12.82 1.99 23.83
C ARG A 32 12.15 2.46 25.12
N VAL A 33 12.50 1.82 26.23
CA VAL A 33 12.13 2.20 27.59
C VAL A 33 13.38 2.74 28.27
N GLU A 34 13.27 3.91 28.88
CA GLU A 34 14.35 4.57 29.62
C GLU A 34 13.94 4.77 31.09
N ASN A 35 14.92 4.79 31.99
CA ASN A 35 14.69 5.27 33.36
C ASN A 35 14.80 6.81 33.43
N ASN A 36 14.53 7.37 34.60
CA ASN A 36 14.58 8.83 34.83
C ASN A 36 15.98 9.44 34.61
N ASN A 37 17.03 8.62 34.56
CA ASN A 37 18.40 9.07 34.33
C ASN A 37 18.79 8.98 32.84
N GLY A 38 17.85 8.63 31.95
CA GLY A 38 18.10 8.47 30.51
C GLY A 38 18.81 7.16 30.14
N GLN A 39 18.97 6.22 31.09
CA GLN A 39 19.53 4.92 30.79
C GLN A 39 18.49 4.06 30.09
N VAL A 40 18.85 3.52 28.93
CA VAL A 40 18.01 2.57 28.17
C VAL A 40 17.91 1.26 28.95
N LEU A 41 16.70 0.93 29.39
CA LEU A 41 16.37 -0.32 30.06
C LEU A 41 16.04 -1.43 29.06
N GLN A 42 15.40 -1.05 27.96
CA GLN A 42 15.00 -1.97 26.91
C GLN A 42 14.90 -1.24 25.58
N GLU A 43 15.38 -1.86 24.49
CA GLU A 43 15.24 -1.35 23.13
C GLU A 43 14.54 -2.40 22.26
N PHE A 44 13.60 -1.96 21.43
CA PHE A 44 12.79 -2.81 20.56
C PHE A 44 13.28 -2.68 19.13
N ASN A 45 14.12 -3.63 18.72
CA ASN A 45 14.64 -3.72 17.36
C ASN A 45 13.66 -4.47 16.44
N PRO A 46 13.73 -4.28 15.10
CA PRO A 46 12.88 -5.01 14.16
C PRO A 46 13.00 -6.54 14.34
N GLU A 47 11.88 -7.19 14.58
CA GLU A 47 11.80 -8.64 14.77
C GLU A 47 11.09 -9.26 13.55
N ILE A 48 11.76 -10.20 12.88
CA ILE A 48 11.17 -10.99 11.80
C ILE A 48 10.29 -12.07 12.43
N VAL A 49 8.98 -12.00 12.16
CA VAL A 49 8.01 -12.99 12.62
C VAL A 49 7.94 -14.16 11.64
N ASN A 50 7.96 -13.87 10.34
CA ASN A 50 7.88 -14.87 9.30
C ASN A 50 8.34 -14.31 7.95
N LYS A 51 8.51 -15.17 6.95
CA LYS A 51 8.68 -14.80 5.54
C LYS A 51 7.64 -15.53 4.70
N VAL A 52 6.93 -14.77 3.86
CA VAL A 52 5.91 -15.32 2.97
C VAL A 52 6.60 -16.19 1.91
N GLN A 53 6.08 -17.41 1.72
CA GLN A 53 6.54 -18.33 0.69
C GLN A 53 5.81 -18.01 -0.61
N ILE A 54 6.32 -17.04 -1.37
CA ILE A 54 5.80 -16.62 -2.67
C ILE A 54 6.98 -16.43 -3.62
N SER A 55 6.80 -16.77 -4.90
CA SER A 55 7.84 -16.51 -5.89
C SER A 55 8.00 -15.00 -6.12
N GLN A 56 9.21 -14.59 -6.47
CA GLN A 56 9.53 -13.19 -6.74
C GLN A 56 8.65 -12.66 -7.89
N LYS A 57 8.50 -13.44 -8.96
CA LYS A 57 7.61 -13.13 -10.10
C LYS A 57 6.17 -12.83 -9.67
N THR A 58 5.59 -13.68 -8.81
CA THR A 58 4.22 -13.47 -8.34
C THR A 58 4.13 -12.22 -7.46
N LEU A 59 5.12 -11.98 -6.60
CA LEU A 59 5.15 -10.79 -5.77
C LEU A 59 5.22 -9.51 -6.61
N GLU A 60 6.03 -9.51 -7.68
CA GLU A 60 6.15 -8.39 -8.61
C GLU A 60 4.83 -8.13 -9.34
N LEU A 61 4.14 -9.16 -9.81
CA LEU A 61 2.80 -9.02 -10.40
C LEU A 61 1.79 -8.42 -9.42
N VAL A 62 1.84 -8.81 -8.15
CA VAL A 62 1.01 -8.18 -7.11
C VAL A 62 1.36 -6.71 -6.93
N ARG A 63 2.65 -6.37 -6.85
CA ARG A 63 3.11 -4.98 -6.71
C ARG A 63 2.71 -4.13 -7.93
N GLN A 64 2.83 -4.67 -9.13
CA GLN A 64 2.40 -4.03 -10.37
C GLN A 64 0.88 -3.81 -10.40
N GLY A 65 0.09 -4.79 -9.96
CA GLY A 65 -1.35 -4.64 -9.83
C GLY A 65 -1.74 -3.52 -8.84
N LEU A 66 -1.08 -3.46 -7.68
CA LEU A 66 -1.29 -2.40 -6.69
C LEU A 66 -0.83 -1.02 -7.20
N TRP A 67 0.24 -0.96 -7.98
CA TRP A 67 0.69 0.25 -8.66
C TRP A 67 -0.36 0.73 -9.67
N GLY A 68 -0.90 -0.19 -10.48
CA GLY A 68 -1.90 0.12 -11.50
C GLY A 68 -3.22 0.68 -10.94
N VAL A 69 -3.56 0.40 -9.69
CA VAL A 69 -4.74 0.99 -9.03
C VAL A 69 -4.63 2.52 -8.95
N VAL A 70 -3.43 3.05 -8.74
CA VAL A 70 -3.15 4.47 -8.50
C VAL A 70 -2.63 5.16 -9.75
N ASN A 71 -1.85 4.46 -10.57
CA ASN A 71 -1.09 5.08 -11.65
C ASN A 71 -1.60 4.76 -13.06
N ASN A 72 -2.42 3.71 -13.25
CA ASN A 72 -3.06 3.46 -14.54
C ASN A 72 -4.32 4.33 -14.69
N GLU A 73 -4.59 4.88 -15.87
CA GLU A 73 -5.74 5.75 -16.14
C GLU A 73 -7.09 5.10 -15.81
N ARG A 74 -7.16 3.77 -15.94
CA ARG A 74 -8.34 2.96 -15.58
C ARG A 74 -8.33 2.47 -14.13
N GLY A 75 -7.33 2.84 -13.35
CA GLY A 75 -7.18 2.49 -11.94
C GLY A 75 -8.24 3.14 -11.06
N THR A 76 -8.73 2.41 -10.07
CA THR A 76 -9.82 2.90 -9.19
C THR A 76 -9.44 4.11 -8.35
N ALA A 77 -8.14 4.39 -8.17
CA ALA A 77 -7.61 5.53 -7.44
C ALA A 77 -6.74 6.44 -8.32
N TYR A 78 -6.89 6.40 -9.64
CA TYR A 78 -6.07 7.19 -10.58
C TYR A 78 -6.07 8.71 -10.29
N SER A 79 -7.19 9.24 -9.83
CA SER A 79 -7.32 10.65 -9.44
C SER A 79 -6.50 11.04 -8.21
N GLN A 80 -5.97 10.07 -7.47
CA GLN A 80 -5.21 10.26 -6.23
C GLN A 80 -3.70 10.19 -6.42
N ARG A 81 -3.21 10.03 -7.66
CA ARG A 81 -1.78 10.06 -7.96
C ARG A 81 -1.08 11.30 -7.40
N LEU A 82 0.21 11.16 -7.12
CA LEU A 82 1.07 12.22 -6.62
C LEU A 82 2.20 12.47 -7.63
N PRO A 83 2.16 13.58 -8.39
CA PRO A 83 3.27 13.92 -9.26
C PRO A 83 4.59 13.99 -8.46
N GLY A 84 5.58 13.21 -8.87
CA GLY A 84 6.88 13.12 -8.20
C GLY A 84 6.94 12.21 -6.98
N ILE A 85 5.86 11.53 -6.60
CA ILE A 85 5.87 10.49 -5.56
C ILE A 85 5.10 9.29 -6.09
N ASP A 86 5.82 8.23 -6.43
CA ASP A 86 5.18 6.99 -6.84
C ASP A 86 4.74 6.17 -5.63
N PHE A 87 3.47 5.79 -5.59
CA PHE A 87 2.90 4.95 -4.54
C PHE A 87 1.93 3.93 -5.09
N ALA A 88 1.81 2.80 -4.40
CA ALA A 88 0.93 1.71 -4.75
C ALA A 88 -0.09 1.46 -3.64
N GLY A 89 -1.25 0.92 -3.97
CA GLY A 89 -2.26 0.61 -2.97
C GLY A 89 -3.53 0.01 -3.52
N LYS A 90 -4.53 -0.16 -2.66
CA LYS A 90 -5.84 -0.68 -3.04
C LYS A 90 -6.96 0.03 -2.32
N THR A 91 -8.02 0.32 -3.07
CA THR A 91 -9.31 0.77 -2.55
C THR A 91 -10.12 -0.39 -1.99
N GLY A 92 -10.83 -0.14 -0.90
CA GLY A 92 -11.89 -0.99 -0.37
C GLY A 92 -13.12 -0.16 0.03
N SER A 93 -14.28 -0.81 0.05
CA SER A 93 -15.52 -0.28 0.62
C SER A 93 -16.14 -1.37 1.48
N ALA A 94 -16.34 -1.10 2.77
CA ALA A 94 -16.93 -2.06 3.70
C ALA A 94 -18.36 -1.62 4.04
N GLN A 95 -19.34 -2.47 3.72
CA GLN A 95 -20.75 -2.16 3.90
C GLN A 95 -21.19 -2.43 5.35
N VAL A 96 -21.83 -1.43 5.97
CA VAL A 96 -22.20 -1.46 7.40
C VAL A 96 -23.61 -2.03 7.64
N VAL A 97 -24.50 -1.96 6.64
CA VAL A 97 -25.88 -2.45 6.73
C VAL A 97 -26.25 -3.30 5.52
N HIS A 98 -27.12 -4.30 5.69
CA HIS A 98 -27.64 -5.07 4.56
C HIS A 98 -28.57 -4.17 3.72
N ILE A 99 -28.24 -3.98 2.44
CA ILE A 99 -29.07 -3.24 1.48
C ILE A 99 -29.79 -4.29 0.63
N ALA A 100 -31.12 -4.29 0.64
CA ALA A 100 -31.91 -5.19 -0.21
C ALA A 100 -31.60 -4.96 -1.69
N GLU A 101 -31.56 -6.01 -2.51
CA GLU A 101 -31.19 -5.95 -3.96
C GLU A 101 -31.97 -4.90 -4.75
N GLU A 102 -33.26 -4.70 -4.46
CA GLU A 102 -34.10 -3.69 -5.10
C GLU A 102 -33.63 -2.23 -4.86
N LYS A 103 -32.84 -2.01 -3.79
CA LYS A 103 -32.24 -0.71 -3.44
C LYS A 103 -30.79 -0.59 -3.93
N LEU A 104 -30.18 -1.66 -4.45
CA LEU A 104 -28.85 -1.59 -5.08
C LEU A 104 -28.94 -1.02 -6.51
N PHE A 105 -30.03 -1.30 -7.23
CA PHE A 105 -30.25 -0.82 -8.61
C PHE A 105 -31.03 0.50 -8.70
N LYS A 106 -31.78 0.86 -7.65
CA LYS A 106 -32.27 2.24 -7.51
C LYS A 106 -31.08 3.10 -7.11
N LYS A 107 -30.95 4.24 -7.80
CA LYS A 107 -29.94 5.30 -7.72
C LYS A 107 -29.71 5.86 -6.28
N TYR A 108 -29.38 5.01 -5.32
CA TYR A 108 -28.98 5.40 -3.98
C TYR A 108 -27.45 5.47 -3.98
N ALA A 109 -26.93 6.64 -4.35
CA ALA A 109 -25.54 6.95 -4.09
C ALA A 109 -25.28 6.76 -2.59
N CYS A 110 -24.16 6.16 -2.19
CA CYS A 110 -23.85 5.95 -0.78
C CYS A 110 -23.97 7.26 0.03
N GLU A 111 -23.64 8.38 -0.60
CA GLU A 111 -23.76 9.73 -0.04
C GLU A 111 -25.21 10.14 0.30
N SER A 112 -26.20 9.54 -0.37
CA SER A 112 -27.65 9.77 -0.13
C SER A 112 -28.20 8.97 1.05
N MET A 113 -27.45 8.01 1.59
CA MET A 113 -27.85 7.22 2.76
C MET A 113 -27.65 8.00 4.06
N LYS A 114 -28.40 7.61 5.11
CA LYS A 114 -28.17 8.13 6.48
C LYS A 114 -26.72 7.86 6.87
N PHE A 115 -26.09 8.80 7.58
CA PHE A 115 -24.66 8.73 7.91
C PHE A 115 -24.22 7.35 8.43
N LYS A 116 -24.91 6.80 9.43
CA LYS A 116 -24.60 5.49 10.03
C LYS A 116 -24.79 4.28 9.11
N GLU A 117 -25.51 4.45 8.01
CA GLU A 117 -25.79 3.42 7.01
C GLU A 117 -24.82 3.49 5.82
N ARG A 118 -23.99 4.55 5.76
CA ARG A 118 -22.97 4.71 4.72
C ARG A 118 -21.86 3.69 4.92
N GLN A 119 -21.31 3.23 3.80
CA GLN A 119 -20.18 2.32 3.78
C GLN A 119 -18.93 3.00 4.35
N ASN A 120 -18.04 2.22 4.97
CA ASN A 120 -16.72 2.69 5.35
C ASN A 120 -15.81 2.66 4.13
N ALA A 121 -15.05 3.71 3.91
CA ALA A 121 -14.04 3.77 2.88
C ALA A 121 -12.71 3.23 3.42
N LEU A 122 -12.05 2.36 2.65
CA LEU A 122 -10.74 1.84 3.00
C LEU A 122 -9.75 2.16 1.89
N PHE A 123 -8.54 2.52 2.27
CA PHE A 123 -7.40 2.52 1.37
C PHE A 123 -6.16 2.10 2.14
N VAL A 124 -5.40 1.18 1.56
CA VAL A 124 -4.12 0.76 2.10
C VAL A 124 -3.09 0.86 0.99
N GLY A 125 -1.93 1.43 1.29
CA GLY A 125 -0.88 1.62 0.31
C GLY A 125 0.48 1.81 0.93
N TYR A 126 1.51 1.78 0.10
CA TYR A 126 2.89 2.00 0.49
C TYR A 126 3.62 2.88 -0.53
N ALA A 127 4.66 3.55 -0.05
CA ALA A 127 5.47 4.45 -0.86
C ALA A 127 6.90 4.57 -0.32
N PRO A 128 7.87 4.91 -1.16
CA PRO A 128 7.86 4.76 -2.62
C PRO A 128 7.62 3.31 -3.08
N THR A 129 7.30 3.09 -4.35
CA THR A 129 7.08 1.73 -4.88
C THR A 129 8.36 0.92 -5.01
N ARG A 130 9.47 1.55 -5.40
CA ARG A 130 10.79 0.91 -5.62
C ARG A 130 11.60 0.77 -4.33
N ASP A 131 11.64 1.82 -3.52
CA ASP A 131 12.33 1.84 -2.21
C ASP A 131 11.33 2.21 -1.10
N PRO A 132 10.52 1.26 -0.61
CA PRO A 132 9.41 1.57 0.28
C PRO A 132 9.87 2.02 1.66
N ALA A 133 9.41 3.20 2.06
CA ALA A 133 9.74 3.81 3.35
C ALA A 133 8.54 3.82 4.32
N ILE A 134 7.31 3.77 3.81
CA ILE A 134 6.09 3.83 4.62
C ILE A 134 4.98 2.97 4.04
N SER A 135 4.20 2.33 4.93
CA SER A 135 2.90 1.71 4.64
C SER A 135 1.82 2.41 5.46
N VAL A 136 0.69 2.73 4.85
CA VAL A 136 -0.42 3.48 5.46
C VAL A 136 -1.73 2.74 5.19
N ALA A 137 -2.46 2.43 6.26
CA ALA A 137 -3.83 1.91 6.20
C ALA A 137 -4.79 2.94 6.79
N VAL A 138 -5.80 3.34 6.01
CA VAL A 138 -6.86 4.24 6.47
C VAL A 138 -8.20 3.55 6.33
N ILE A 139 -8.96 3.60 7.43
CA ILE A 139 -10.37 3.26 7.48
C ILE A 139 -11.08 4.57 7.81
N ALA A 140 -11.80 5.12 6.84
CA ALA A 140 -12.63 6.31 7.01
C ALA A 140 -14.08 5.85 7.17
N GLU A 141 -14.59 5.94 8.40
CA GLU A 141 -15.94 5.52 8.72
C GLU A 141 -16.98 6.36 7.96
N HIS A 142 -17.98 5.68 7.39
CA HIS A 142 -19.10 6.31 6.69
C HIS A 142 -18.71 7.22 5.50
N ALA A 143 -17.49 7.07 4.99
CA ALA A 143 -16.92 7.86 3.90
C ALA A 143 -17.13 7.24 2.50
N CYS A 144 -17.98 6.22 2.39
CA CYS A 144 -18.43 5.59 1.16
C CYS A 144 -17.31 4.91 0.35
N HIS A 145 -16.75 5.61 -0.63
CA HIS A 145 -15.87 5.01 -1.63
C HIS A 145 -14.41 5.12 -1.20
N GLY A 146 -13.66 4.00 -1.27
CA GLY A 146 -12.22 3.99 -0.94
C GLY A 146 -11.41 5.07 -1.67
N ALA A 147 -11.75 5.38 -2.93
CA ALA A 147 -11.05 6.33 -3.77
C ALA A 147 -11.27 7.82 -3.40
N SER A 148 -12.46 8.19 -2.91
CA SER A 148 -12.78 9.58 -2.54
C SER A 148 -12.77 9.82 -1.03
N GLY A 149 -12.99 8.77 -0.23
CA GLY A 149 -13.01 8.85 1.23
C GLY A 149 -11.65 8.63 1.89
N ALA A 150 -11.02 7.48 1.63
CA ALA A 150 -9.80 7.07 2.34
C ALA A 150 -8.50 7.39 1.59
N ALA A 151 -8.49 7.23 0.26
CA ALA A 151 -7.31 7.44 -0.56
C ALA A 151 -6.72 8.87 -0.48
N PRO A 152 -7.50 9.97 -0.39
CA PRO A 152 -6.93 11.30 -0.21
C PRO A 152 -6.16 11.46 1.11
N ILE A 153 -6.59 10.77 2.17
CA ILE A 153 -5.92 10.78 3.48
C ILE A 153 -4.59 10.03 3.39
N VAL A 154 -4.58 8.86 2.75
CA VAL A 154 -3.35 8.09 2.51
C VAL A 154 -2.38 8.89 1.66
N ARG A 155 -2.86 9.47 0.57
CA ARG A 155 -2.10 10.35 -0.33
C ARG A 155 -1.40 11.48 0.45
N GLN A 156 -2.15 12.21 1.26
CA GLN A 156 -1.59 13.34 2.01
C GLN A 156 -0.61 12.87 3.11
N THR A 157 -0.90 11.74 3.77
CA THR A 157 0.00 11.15 4.78
C THR A 157 1.33 10.76 4.15
N ILE A 158 1.30 10.05 3.02
CA ILE A 158 2.50 9.64 2.27
C ILE A 158 3.32 10.86 1.87
N LYS A 159 2.69 11.85 1.24
CA LYS A 159 3.35 13.09 0.82
C LYS A 159 4.04 13.76 2.01
N SER A 160 3.30 13.98 3.10
CA SER A 160 3.81 14.69 4.28
C SER A 160 4.94 13.93 4.95
N TYR A 161 4.86 12.59 5.02
CA TYR A 161 5.93 11.76 5.58
C TYR A 161 7.20 11.87 4.75
N LEU A 162 7.11 11.69 3.43
CA LEU A 162 8.26 11.70 2.54
C LEU A 162 8.91 13.09 2.45
N GLU A 163 8.12 14.17 2.41
CA GLU A 163 8.63 15.54 2.46
C GLU A 163 9.37 15.83 3.78
N LYS A 164 8.87 15.30 4.90
CA LYS A 164 9.47 15.52 6.23
C LYS A 164 10.76 14.74 6.43
N TYR A 165 10.79 13.45 6.08
CA TYR A 165 11.91 12.57 6.39
C TYR A 165 12.92 12.44 5.25
N ASN A 166 12.51 12.73 4.01
CA ASN A 166 13.35 12.70 2.81
C ASN A 166 13.26 14.03 2.01
N PRO A 167 13.51 15.21 2.63
CA PRO A 167 13.25 16.52 2.04
C PRO A 167 14.11 16.82 0.79
N THR A 168 15.27 16.18 0.66
CA THR A 168 16.14 16.31 -0.52
C THR A 168 15.54 15.66 -1.76
N LEU A 169 14.75 14.59 -1.58
CA LEU A 169 14.13 13.83 -2.67
C LEU A 169 12.71 14.31 -2.99
N TYR A 170 11.94 14.72 -1.97
CA TYR A 170 10.51 15.01 -2.12
C TYR A 170 10.08 16.42 -1.69
N GLY A 171 10.96 17.18 -1.02
CA GLY A 171 10.62 18.51 -0.51
C GLY A 171 10.54 19.59 -1.61
N ALA A 172 10.09 20.79 -1.22
CA ALA A 172 9.91 21.93 -2.14
C ALA A 172 11.19 22.37 -2.89
N LYS A 173 12.37 21.97 -2.40
CA LYS A 173 13.68 22.25 -3.01
C LYS A 173 14.32 21.02 -3.66
N ALA A 174 13.57 19.93 -3.87
CA ALA A 174 14.09 18.71 -4.48
C ALA A 174 14.70 19.01 -5.85
N LYS A 175 15.97 18.62 -6.03
CA LYS A 175 16.71 18.82 -7.28
C LYS A 175 16.23 17.78 -8.29
N ALA A 176 15.38 18.22 -9.21
CA ALA A 176 14.82 17.48 -10.34
C ALA A 176 13.82 16.36 -9.98
N LYS A 177 12.72 16.36 -10.75
CA LYS A 177 11.59 15.42 -10.71
C LYS A 177 12.09 14.00 -10.46
N VAL A 178 11.61 13.38 -9.37
CA VAL A 178 11.59 11.92 -9.21
C VAL A 178 11.20 11.32 -10.55
N ARG A 179 12.04 10.38 -11.05
CA ARG A 179 12.00 9.86 -12.42
C ARG A 179 10.56 9.66 -12.91
N PRO A 180 10.27 9.94 -14.20
CA PRO A 180 8.95 9.69 -14.77
C PRO A 180 8.53 8.25 -14.55
N GLU A 181 7.22 8.00 -14.68
CA GLU A 181 6.60 6.68 -14.61
C GLU A 181 7.50 5.61 -15.25
N PRO A 182 7.58 4.40 -14.65
CA PRO A 182 8.33 3.30 -15.27
C PRO A 182 7.91 3.17 -16.72
N THR A 183 8.89 3.24 -17.62
CA THR A 183 8.65 3.11 -19.05
C THR A 183 8.18 1.67 -19.34
N THR A 184 7.51 1.47 -20.47
CA THR A 184 7.24 0.12 -20.96
C THR A 184 8.52 -0.70 -21.07
N GLU A 185 9.66 -0.08 -21.35
CA GLU A 185 10.99 -0.68 -21.36
C GLU A 185 11.48 -1.10 -19.96
N ASP A 186 11.28 -0.29 -18.92
CA ASP A 186 11.55 -0.67 -17.52
C ASP A 186 10.69 -1.87 -17.07
N LEU A 187 9.47 -1.98 -17.61
CA LEU A 187 8.57 -3.09 -17.34
C LEU A 187 8.97 -4.33 -18.16
N GLU A 188 9.32 -4.16 -19.43
CA GLU A 188 9.77 -5.24 -20.33
C GLU A 188 11.13 -5.82 -19.92
N ASP A 189 12.08 -5.02 -19.45
CA ASP A 189 13.37 -5.51 -18.93
C ASP A 189 13.19 -6.39 -17.69
N SER A 190 12.16 -6.13 -16.87
CA SER A 190 11.81 -7.03 -15.75
C SER A 190 11.28 -8.38 -16.23
N PHE A 191 10.71 -8.44 -17.45
CA PHE A 191 10.35 -9.69 -18.13
C PHE A 191 11.53 -10.32 -18.90
N ALA A 192 12.48 -9.52 -19.41
CA ALA A 192 13.59 -10.00 -20.24
C ALA A 192 14.71 -10.71 -19.46
N ILE A 193 14.83 -10.48 -18.14
CA ILE A 193 15.74 -11.26 -17.28
C ILE A 193 15.36 -12.76 -17.29
N GLU A 194 14.14 -13.13 -17.70
CA GLU A 194 13.67 -14.51 -17.80
C GLU A 194 14.26 -15.33 -18.97
N GLU A 195 14.90 -14.74 -19.99
CA GLU A 195 15.43 -15.50 -21.14
C GLU A 195 16.90 -15.93 -21.04
N ARG A 196 17.66 -15.49 -20.02
CA ARG A 196 19.11 -15.76 -19.91
C ARG A 196 19.54 -16.68 -18.77
N VAL A 197 18.63 -17.45 -18.19
CA VAL A 197 19.02 -18.56 -17.30
C VAL A 197 19.11 -19.84 -18.14
N ASP A 198 20.28 -20.07 -18.72
CA ASP A 198 20.63 -21.34 -19.36
C ASP A 198 20.36 -22.50 -18.39
N LEU A 199 19.48 -23.42 -18.80
CA LEU A 199 19.27 -24.70 -18.14
C LEU A 199 20.56 -25.53 -18.27
N PRO A 200 21.13 -26.09 -17.19
CA PRO A 200 22.24 -27.01 -17.31
C PRO A 200 21.77 -28.26 -18.06
N ALA A 201 22.52 -28.63 -19.11
CA ALA A 201 22.30 -29.82 -19.91
C ALA A 201 22.22 -31.06 -18.99
N GLN A 202 21.13 -31.82 -19.12
CA GLN A 202 21.02 -33.15 -18.53
C GLN A 202 22.04 -34.07 -19.21
N GLY A 203 23.14 -34.34 -18.50
CA GLY A 203 24.08 -35.40 -18.83
C GLY A 203 23.54 -36.74 -18.37
N SER A 204 23.39 -37.64 -19.33
CA SER A 204 23.16 -39.07 -19.15
C SER A 204 24.35 -39.75 -18.46
N GLU A 205 24.07 -40.51 -17.40
CA GLU A 205 24.58 -41.87 -17.15
C GLU A 205 23.79 -42.51 -16.00
#